data_AF-A0A8J6ZZG5-F1
#
_entry.id   AF-A0A8J6ZZG5-F1
#
_cell.length_a   1.000
_cell.length_b   1.000
_cell.length_c   1.000
_cell.angle_alpha   90.00
_cell.angle_beta   90.00
_cell.angle_gamma   90.00
#
_symmetry.space_group_name_H-M   'P 1'
#
loop_
_entity.id
_entity.type
_entity.pdbx_description
1 polymer ?
#
loop_
_entity_poly.entity_id
_entity_poly.type
_entity_poly.pdbx_seq_one_letter_code
_entity_poly.pdbx_strand_id
1 'polypeptide(L)' 'MLTAPNGDHPHYRLVTNGTDFIFLKLLYQEVPYYGRLRQFILGQDHDLERVLQILKRLAKIVGQESW' A
#
# COMPACT_ATOMS: atom_id res chain seq x y z
N MET A 1 -6.76 -4.19 9.16
CA MET A 1 -6.71 -3.88 10.60
C MET A 1 -6.24 -2.44 10.75
N LEU A 2 -7.07 -1.57 11.33
CA LEU A 2 -6.83 -0.11 11.44
C LEU A 2 -5.92 0.26 12.61
N THR A 3 -5.57 -0.71 13.45
CA THR A 3 -4.89 -0.54 14.73
C THR A 3 -3.53 -1.25 14.70
N ALA A 4 -2.47 -0.48 14.46
CA ALA A 4 -1.12 -0.84 14.86
C ALA A 4 -0.59 0.37 15.66
N PRO A 5 -0.31 0.21 16.96
CA PRO A 5 0.21 1.29 17.78
C PRO A 5 1.71 1.44 17.49
N ASN A 6 2.08 2.62 16.98
CA ASN A 6 3.42 3.19 16.92
C ASN A 6 4.58 2.19 16.70
N GLY A 7 4.94 1.97 15.45
CA GLY A 7 6.30 1.56 15.08
C GLY A 7 6.91 2.60 14.13
N ASP A 8 8.22 2.80 14.18
CA ASP A 8 8.98 3.69 13.28
C ASP A 8 8.96 3.26 11.79
N HIS A 9 8.13 2.27 11.46
CA HIS A 9 8.05 1.66 10.14
C HIS A 9 6.91 2.28 9.33
N PRO A 10 7.14 2.62 8.05
CA PRO A 10 6.08 3.15 7.18
C PRO A 10 4.97 2.12 7.01
N HIS A 11 3.74 2.48 7.37
CA HIS A 11 2.59 1.59 7.15
C HIS A 11 2.04 1.75 5.74
N TYR A 12 2.06 0.65 4.99
CA TYR A 12 1.41 0.52 3.70
C TYR A 12 0.03 -0.13 3.87
N ARG A 13 -0.98 0.44 3.22
CA ARG A 13 -2.35 -0.09 3.20
C ARG A 13 -2.85 -0.21 1.77
N LEU A 14 -3.69 -1.21 1.52
CA LEU A 14 -4.44 -1.37 0.29
C LEU A 14 -5.92 -1.21 0.59
N VAL A 15 -6.59 -0.35 -0.17
CA VAL A 15 -8.05 -0.22 -0.17
C VAL A 15 -8.56 -0.72 -1.51
N THR A 16 -9.52 -1.63 -1.48
CA THR A 16 -10.13 -2.19 -2.69
C THR A 16 -11.59 -2.54 -2.47
N ASN A 17 -12.39 -2.43 -3.53
CA ASN A 17 -13.79 -2.87 -3.61
C ASN A 17 -13.97 -4.07 -4.57
N GLY A 18 -12.87 -4.69 -5.02
CA GLY A 18 -12.85 -5.77 -6.01
C GLY A 18 -12.35 -5.32 -7.38
N THR A 19 -12.80 -4.17 -7.88
CA THR A 19 -12.42 -3.64 -9.21
C THR A 19 -11.42 -2.49 -9.11
N ASP A 20 -11.51 -1.68 -8.05
CA ASP A 20 -10.64 -0.54 -7.80
C ASP A 20 -9.60 -0.84 -6.73
N PHE A 21 -8.38 -0.34 -6.93
CA PHE A 21 -7.26 -0.54 -6.02
C PHE A 21 -6.58 0.80 -5.75
N ILE A 22 -6.43 1.15 -4.47
CA ILE A 22 -5.72 2.34 -4.02
C ILE A 22 -4.71 1.94 -2.95
N PHE A 23 -3.44 2.25 -3.19
CA PHE A 23 -2.36 2.06 -2.22
C PHE A 23 -2.14 3.35 -1.42
N LEU A 24 -2.09 3.22 -0.10
CA LEU A 24 -1.86 4.30 0.85
C LEU A 24 -0.57 4.05 1.63
N LYS A 25 0.18 5.11 1.91
CA LYS A 25 1.33 5.14 2.82
C LYS A 25 1.05 6.14 3.92
N LEU A 26 1.02 5.67 5.16
CA LEU A 26 0.95 6.56 6.33
C LEU A 26 2.34 7.11 6.62
N LEU A 27 2.43 8.42 6.77
CA LEU A 27 3.61 9.12 7.24
C LEU A 27 3.31 9.68 8.64
N TYR A 28 4.10 9.28 9.62
CA TYR A 28 4.04 9.81 10.98
C TYR A 28 4.82 11.12 11.04
N GLN A 29 4.09 12.24 11.12
CA GLN A 29 4.59 13.58 11.43
C GLN A 29 3.73 14.14 12.57
N GLU A 30 3.92 15.41 12.96
CA GLU A 30 3.07 16.07 13.97
C GLU A 30 1.56 15.94 13.66
N VAL A 31 1.22 15.95 12.37
CA VAL A 31 -0.11 15.56 11.87
C VAL A 31 0.06 14.39 10.90
N PRO A 32 -0.61 13.24 11.12
CA PRO A 32 -0.49 12.08 10.24
C PRO A 32 -1.02 12.41 8.83
N TYR A 33 -0.21 12.11 7.81
CA TYR A 33 -0.56 12.31 6.41
C TYR A 33 -0.57 10.99 5.64
N TYR A 34 -1.56 10.83 4.76
CA TYR A 34 -1.67 9.68 3.87
C TYR A 34 -1.23 10.06 2.46
N GLY A 35 -0.04 9.60 2.07
CA GLY A 35 0.35 9.58 0.66
C GLY A 35 -0.44 8.49 -0.06
N ARG A 36 -1.03 8.82 -1.22
CA ARG A 36 -1.78 7.85 -2.03
C ARG A 36 -1.20 7.75 -3.43
N LEU A 37 -1.17 6.53 -3.98
CA LEU A 37 -0.99 6.37 -5.42
C LEU A 37 -2.30 6.69 -6.16
N ARG A 38 -2.16 6.89 -7.47
CA ARG A 38 -3.26 6.84 -8.45
C ARG A 38 -4.12 5.59 -8.22
N GLN A 39 -5.42 5.72 -8.49
CA GLN A 39 -6.35 4.58 -8.50
C GLN A 39 -6.04 3.67 -9.70
N PHE A 40 -6.02 2.36 -9.44
CA PHE A 40 -5.86 1.32 -10.44
C PHE A 40 -7.20 0.61 -10.62
N ILE A 41 -7.63 0.42 -11.87
CA ILE A 41 -8.92 -0.19 -12.19
C ILE A 41 -8.68 -1.49 -12.96
N LEU A 42 -9.22 -2.60 -12.47
CA LEU A 42 -9.07 -3.89 -13.15
C LEU A 42 -9.74 -3.86 -14.52
N GLY A 43 -8.99 -4.30 -15.54
CA GLY A 43 -9.42 -4.25 -16.94
C GLY A 43 -9.09 -2.93 -17.64
N GLN A 44 -8.53 -1.94 -16.94
CA GLN A 44 -8.00 -0.73 -17.55
C GLN A 44 -6.48 -0.85 -17.79
N ASP A 45 -6.06 -0.57 -19.03
CA ASP A 45 -4.66 -0.54 -19.47
C ASP A 45 -3.88 -1.78 -18.98
N HIS A 46 -2.85 -1.55 -18.16
CA HIS A 46 -2.02 -2.58 -17.53
C HIS A 46 -2.09 -2.51 -15.99
N ASP A 47 -3.25 -2.09 -15.47
CA ASP A 47 -3.40 -1.81 -14.04
C ASP A 47 -3.36 -3.07 -13.19
N LEU A 48 -3.86 -4.21 -13.70
CA LEU A 48 -3.73 -5.49 -13.01
C LEU A 48 -2.25 -5.87 -12.83
N GLU A 49 -1.47 -5.81 -13.91
CA GLU A 49 -0.03 -6.09 -13.89
C GLU A 49 0.69 -5.10 -12.96
N ARG A 50 0.27 -3.83 -12.96
CA ARG A 50 0.85 -2.81 -12.10
C ARG A 50 0.54 -3.06 -10.62
N VAL A 51 -0.69 -3.44 -10.29
CA VAL A 51 -1.08 -3.86 -8.93
C VAL A 51 -0.24 -5.05 -8.49
N LEU A 52 -0.09 -6.09 -9.33
CA LEU A 52 0.73 -7.26 -9.02
C LEU A 52 2.22 -6.90 -8.82
N GLN A 53 2.76 -5.99 -9.62
CA GLN A 53 4.14 -5.49 -9.43
C GLN A 53 4.31 -4.76 -8.10
N ILE A 54 3.33 -3.93 -7.70
CA ILE A 54 3.36 -3.23 -6.40
C ILE A 54 3.32 -4.25 -5.27
N LEU A 55 2.42 -5.24 -5.32
CA LEU A 55 2.33 -6.30 -4.32
C LEU A 55 3.64 -7.10 -4.20
N LYS A 56 4.29 -7.45 -5.32
CA LYS A 56 5.62 -8.10 -5.31
C LYS A 56 6.68 -7.25 -4.61
N ARG A 57 6.69 -5.92 -4.86
CA ARG A 57 7.62 -5.00 -4.21
C ARG A 57 7.35 -4.89 -2.70
N LEU A 58 6.09 -4.80 -2.30
CA LEU A 58 5.71 -4.77 -0.89
C LEU A 58 6.08 -6.08 -0.18
N ALA A 59 5.85 -7.23 -0.82
CA ALA A 59 6.27 -8.52 -0.29
C ALA A 59 7.79 -8.62 -0.09
N LYS A 60 8.59 -8.01 -0.99
CA LYS A 60 10.03 -7.92 -0.79
C LYS A 60 10.37 -7.03 0.41
N ILE A 61 9.73 -5.87 0.56
CA ILE A 61 10.01 -4.94 1.67
C ILE A 61 9.66 -5.59 3.01
N VAL A 62 8.45 -6.14 3.14
CA VAL A 62 7.98 -6.78 4.37
C VAL A 62 8.72 -8.11 4.62
N GLY A 63 9.02 -8.88 3.57
CA GLY A 63 9.73 -10.15 3.69
C GLY A 63 11.20 -10.03 4.05
N GLN A 64 11.85 -8.89 3.77
CA GLN A 64 13.23 -8.60 4.22
C GLN A 64 13.29 -8.22 5.71
N GLU A 65 12.14 -7.97 6.34
CA GLU A 65 11.99 -7.67 7.76
C GLU A 65 11.83 -8.98 8.55
N SER A 66 12.82 -9.89 8.40
CA SER A 66 12.91 -11.14 9.14
C SER A 66 14.29 -11.29 9.80
N TRP A 67 14.29 -11.01 11.11
CA TRP A 67 15.34 -11.12 12.16
C TRP A 67 16.53 -10.16 12.13
#